data_AF-A0A5D2TDL9-F1
#
_entry.id   AF-A0A5D2TDL9-F1
#
_cell.length_a   1.000
_cell.length_b   1.000
_cell.length_c   1.000
_cell.angle_alpha   90.00
_cell.angle_beta   90.00
_cell.angle_gamma   90.00
#
_symmetry.space_group_name_H-M   'P 1'
#
loop_
_entity.id
_entity.type
_entity.pdbx_description
1 polymer ?
#
loop_
_entity_poly.entity_id
_entity_poly.type
_entity_poly.pdbx_seq_one_letter_code
_entity_poly.pdbx_strand_id
1 'polypeptide(L)'
;MAAANAPIAMKEVLTLPSIGISPQFITFTNVTMESEKYICVRETAPQNSVVIIDMNMPMQPLRRPITADSALMNPNSRILALKG
;
A
#
# COMPACT_ATOMS: atom_id res chain seq x y z
N MET A 1 -25.12 20.43 3.79
CA MET A 1 -25.95 19.62 4.70
C MET A 1 -25.66 18.16 4.39
N ALA A 2 -25.01 17.42 5.29
CA ALA A 2 -24.80 15.98 5.12
C ALA A 2 -26.16 15.28 5.29
N ALA A 3 -26.47 14.34 4.39
CA ALA A 3 -27.70 13.56 4.44
C ALA A 3 -27.71 12.74 5.74
N ALA A 4 -28.61 13.10 6.67
CA ALA A 4 -28.59 12.67 8.06
C ALA A 4 -28.99 11.20 8.30
N ASN A 5 -28.97 10.32 7.30
CA ASN A 5 -29.25 8.88 7.42
C ASN A 5 -28.77 8.11 6.17
N ALA A 6 -27.51 8.30 5.76
CA ALA A 6 -26.95 7.48 4.69
C ALA A 6 -26.70 6.05 5.20
N PRO A 7 -27.07 4.98 4.44
CA PRO A 7 -26.88 3.60 4.87
C PRO A 7 -25.40 3.16 4.89
N ILE A 8 -24.49 4.03 4.44
CA ILE A 8 -23.05 3.81 4.41
C ILE A 8 -22.31 5.03 4.94
N ALA A 9 -21.21 4.78 5.65
CA ALA A 9 -20.24 5.80 6.00
C ALA A 9 -19.06 5.70 5.03
N MET A 10 -18.88 6.72 4.19
CA MET A 10 -17.69 6.87 3.36
C MET A 10 -16.63 7.61 4.17
N LYS A 11 -15.44 7.03 4.26
CA LYS A 11 -14.28 7.70 4.85
C LYS A 11 -13.06 7.45 3.98
N GLU A 12 -12.43 8.53 3.55
CA GLU A 12 -11.10 8.48 2.97
C GLU A 12 -10.08 8.24 4.10
N VAL A 13 -9.32 7.16 4.01
CA VAL A 13 -8.35 6.78 5.04
C VAL A 13 -6.96 7.31 4.72
N LEU A 14 -6.54 7.21 3.46
CA LEU A 14 -5.20 7.57 3.02
C LEU A 14 -5.19 7.82 1.50
N THR A 15 -4.44 8.84 1.08
CA THR A 15 -4.05 9.03 -0.32
C THR A 15 -2.60 8.61 -0.50
N LEU A 16 -2.34 7.54 -1.28
CA LEU A 16 -0.98 7.04 -1.51
C LEU A 16 0.00 8.11 -2.04
N PRO A 17 -0.41 9.04 -2.94
CA PRO A 17 0.49 10.11 -3.37
C PRO A 17 0.95 11.03 -2.24
N SER A 18 0.15 11.24 -1.18
CA SER A 18 0.53 12.12 -0.05
C SER A 18 1.69 11.57 0.79
N ILE A 19 1.94 10.26 0.72
CA ILE A 19 3.05 9.58 1.41
C ILE A 19 4.21 9.24 0.46
N GLY A 20 4.25 9.90 -0.71
CA GLY A 20 5.35 9.83 -1.65
C GLY A 20 5.32 8.63 -2.60
N ILE A 21 4.19 7.91 -2.72
CA ILE A 21 4.02 6.91 -3.77
C ILE A 21 3.73 7.60 -5.10
N SER A 22 4.53 7.33 -6.12
CA SER A 22 4.29 7.88 -7.46
C SER A 22 3.00 7.30 -8.06
N PRO A 23 2.10 8.13 -8.65
CA PRO A 23 0.87 7.65 -9.27
C PRO A 23 1.06 6.56 -10.33
N GLN A 24 2.20 6.54 -11.03
CA GLN A 24 2.53 5.52 -12.03
C GLN A 24 2.62 4.11 -11.45
N PHE A 25 2.87 3.97 -10.15
CA PHE A 25 2.96 2.69 -9.45
C PHE A 25 1.64 2.29 -8.79
N ILE A 26 0.60 3.13 -8.86
CA ILE A 26 -0.73 2.82 -8.32
C ILE A 26 -1.52 2.02 -9.38
N THR A 27 -1.11 0.77 -9.58
CA THR A 27 -1.72 -0.16 -10.55
C THR A 27 -1.92 -1.52 -9.89
N PHE A 28 -2.82 -2.33 -10.45
CA PHE A 28 -3.07 -3.70 -9.95
C PHE A 28 -1.81 -4.57 -9.93
N THR A 29 -0.89 -4.34 -10.87
CA THR A 29 0.38 -5.07 -10.95
C THR A 29 1.31 -4.73 -9.78
N ASN A 30 1.30 -3.49 -9.31
CA ASN A 30 2.31 -2.97 -8.39
C ASN A 30 1.80 -2.79 -6.96
N VAL A 31 0.48 -2.62 -6.76
CA VAL A 31 -0.13 -2.44 -5.44
C VAL A 31 -0.86 -3.70 -5.01
N THR A 32 -0.55 -4.20 -3.82
CA THR A 32 -1.25 -5.34 -3.21
C THR A 32 -1.75 -4.97 -1.82
N MET A 33 -2.92 -5.50 -1.48
CA MET A 33 -3.60 -5.26 -0.20
C MET A 33 -4.31 -6.55 0.21
N GLU A 34 -3.60 -7.42 0.91
CA GLU A 34 -4.13 -8.71 1.38
C GLU A 34 -4.98 -8.57 2.65
N SER A 35 -4.91 -7.43 3.32
CA SER A 35 -5.71 -7.09 4.50
C SER A 35 -5.72 -5.57 4.73
N GLU A 36 -6.50 -5.11 5.70
CA GLU A 36 -6.52 -3.72 6.15
C GLU A 36 -5.24 -3.27 6.88
N LYS A 37 -4.32 -4.18 7.23
CA LYS A 37 -3.13 -3.83 8.02
C LYS A 37 -1.98 -3.29 7.19
N TYR A 38 -1.83 -3.79 5.97
CA TYR A 38 -0.67 -3.48 5.13
C TYR A 38 -1.07 -3.23 3.68
N ILE A 39 -0.45 -2.21 3.10
CA ILE A 39 -0.42 -1.99 1.65
C ILE A 39 1.02 -2.15 1.19
N CYS A 40 1.25 -2.91 0.14
CA CYS A 40 2.55 -3.11 -0.45
C CYS A 40 2.56 -2.53 -1.86
N VAL A 41 3.56 -1.69 -2.16
CA VAL A 41 3.72 -1.04 -3.47
C VAL A 41 5.10 -1.38 -4.04
N ARG A 42 5.15 -1.88 -5.27
CA ARG A 42 6.40 -2.09 -6.00
C ARG A 42 6.70 -0.86 -6.85
N GLU A 43 7.82 -0.20 -6.57
CA GLU A 43 8.35 0.88 -7.38
C GLU A 43 9.51 0.33 -8.23
N THR A 44 9.43 0.47 -9.55
CA THR A 44 10.42 -0.09 -10.49
C THR A 44 11.36 0.94 -11.11
N ALA A 45 11.21 2.21 -10.72
CA ALA A 45 12.07 3.31 -11.16
C ALA A 45 12.16 4.39 -10.08
N PRO A 46 13.33 5.01 -9.85
CA PRO A 46 14.60 4.79 -10.54
C PRO A 46 15.36 3.52 -10.12
N GLN A 47 14.98 2.91 -8.99
CA GLN A 47 15.51 1.63 -8.53
C GLN A 47 14.35 0.75 -8.03
N ASN A 48 14.45 -0.56 -8.26
CA ASN A 48 13.47 -1.52 -7.76
C ASN A 48 13.42 -1.49 -6.23
N SER A 49 12.24 -1.19 -5.70
CA SER A 49 11.98 -1.22 -4.27
C SER A 49 10.55 -1.65 -3.98
N VAL A 50 10.38 -2.22 -2.79
CA VAL A 50 9.08 -2.53 -2.22
C VAL A 50 8.83 -1.56 -1.08
N VAL A 51 7.74 -0.82 -1.17
CA VAL A 51 7.25 0.09 -0.15
C VAL A 51 6.16 -0.60 0.64
N ILE A 52 6.38 -0.74 1.94
CA ILE A 52 5.43 -1.36 2.87
C ILE A 52 4.81 -0.25 3.71
N ILE A 53 3.49 -0.12 3.63
CA ILE A 53 2.71 0.87 4.37
C ILE A 53 1.97 0.12 5.47
N ASP A 54 2.31 0.41 6.72
CA ASP A 54 1.58 -0.09 7.90
C ASP A 54 0.42 0.86 8.17
N MET A 55 -0.82 0.37 8.12
CA MET A 55 -2.01 1.21 8.27
C MET A 55 -2.21 1.71 9.71
N ASN A 56 -1.46 1.20 10.69
CA ASN A 56 -1.38 1.82 12.03
C ASN A 56 -0.48 3.06 12.05
N MET A 57 0.48 3.15 11.11
CA MET A 57 1.45 4.24 11.00
C MET A 57 1.66 4.64 9.52
N PRO A 58 0.60 5.07 8.80
CA PRO A 58 0.65 5.21 7.33
C PRO A 58 1.59 6.33 6.86
N MET A 59 1.92 7.29 7.74
CA MET A 59 2.82 8.40 7.46
C MET A 59 4.31 8.01 7.47
N GLN A 60 4.65 6.77 7.83
CA GLN A 60 6.03 6.28 7.89
C GLN A 60 6.21 5.02 7.03
N PRO A 61 6.05 5.12 5.69
CA PRO A 61 6.21 3.98 4.80
C PRO A 61 7.64 3.45 4.82
N LEU A 62 7.79 2.13 4.94
CA LEU A 62 9.08 1.46 4.93
C LEU A 62 9.48 1.09 3.51
N ARG A 63 10.53 1.72 2.98
CA ARG A 63 11.08 1.40 1.65
C ARG A 63 12.24 0.42 1.78
N ARG A 64 12.15 -0.72 1.10
CA ARG A 64 13.21 -1.75 1.06
C ARG A 64 13.69 -1.95 -0.38
N PRO A 65 15.01 -1.91 -0.66
CA PRO A 65 15.53 -2.21 -2.00
C PRO A 65 15.40 -3.71 -2.26
N ILE A 66 14.32 -4.10 -2.93
CA ILE A 66 13.94 -5.48 -3.22
C ILE A 66 13.52 -5.54 -4.68
N THR A 67 14.12 -6.44 -5.43
CA THR A 67 13.69 -6.79 -6.80
C THR A 67 12.83 -8.03 -6.73
N ALA A 68 11.57 -7.92 -7.16
CA ALA A 68 10.62 -9.02 -7.20
C ALA A 68 9.53 -8.75 -8.25
N ASP A 69 9.08 -9.80 -8.92
CA ASP A 69 7.95 -9.80 -9.84
C ASP A 69 6.62 -9.59 -9.11
N SER A 70 6.52 -10.04 -7.86
CA SER A 70 5.34 -9.83 -7.01
C SER A 70 5.71 -9.79 -5.53
N ALA A 71 4.94 -9.05 -4.75
CA ALA A 71 5.15 -8.89 -3.32
C ALA A 71 3.80 -8.87 -2.60
N LEU A 72 3.63 -9.73 -1.59
CA LEU A 72 2.41 -9.87 -0.80
C LEU A 72 2.76 -9.82 0.68
N MET A 73 1.98 -9.07 1.46
CA MET A 73 2.14 -9.02 2.93
C MET A 73 1.24 -10.05 3.59
N ASN A 74 1.74 -10.68 4.66
CA ASN A 74 0.90 -11.54 5.49
C ASN A 74 -0.25 -10.72 6.12
N PRO A 75 -1.49 -11.24 6.17
CA PRO A 75 -2.64 -10.50 6.69
C PRO A 75 -2.54 -10.08 8.16
N ASN A 76 -1.69 -10.74 8.96
CA ASN A 76 -1.66 -10.55 10.41
C ASN A 76 -0.30 -10.12 10.96
N SER A 77 0.78 -10.59 10.35
CA SER A 77 2.14 -10.49 10.86
C SER A 77 3.04 -9.76 9.87
N ARG A 78 4.18 -9.26 10.34
CA ARG A 78 5.13 -8.50 9.52
C ARG A 78 6.03 -9.44 8.71
N ILE A 79 5.41 -10.22 7.81
CA ILE A 79 6.07 -11.19 6.92
C ILE A 79 5.74 -10.81 5.47
N LEU A 80 6.77 -10.70 4.64
CA LEU A 80 6.65 -10.36 3.21
C LEU A 80 6.97 -11.60 2.37
N ALA A 81 6.02 -12.01 1.54
CA ALA A 81 6.21 -13.04 0.53
C ALA A 81 6.62 -12.38 -0.80
N LEU A 82 7.69 -12.89 -1.40
CA LEU A 82 8.24 -12.38 -2.65
C LEU A 82 8.22 -13.49 -3.70
N LYS A 83 7.80 -13.13 -4.91
CA LYS A 83 8.02 -13.94 -6.11
C LYS A 83 9.12 -13.26 -6.92
N GLY A 84 10.21 -13.99 -7.17
CA GLY A 84 11.29 -13.57 -8.05
C GLY A 84 10.95 -13.76 -9.52
#